data_AF-A0A8C2A8Z2-F1
#
_entry.id   AF-A0A8C2A8Z2-F1
#
_cell.length_a   1.000
_cell.length_b   1.000
_cell.length_c   1.000
_cell.angle_alpha   90.00
_cell.angle_beta   90.00
_cell.angle_gamma   90.00
#
_symmetry.space_group_name_H-M   'P 1'
#
loop_
_entity.id
_entity.type
_entity.pdbx_description
1 polymer ?
#
loop_
_entity_poly.entity_id
_entity_poly.type
_entity_poly.pdbx_seq_one_letter_code
_entity_poly.pdbx_strand_id
1 'polypeptide(L)'
;MTAPPTLGPLKYVALDCEMVGTGPKGCDLIYDKYIKPINPVTDFRSRWSGIRRQDLLHAIPFDQAQKEIVKIITGKVVVGHAIHNDFKVLKYFHPACQTRDTAQIPLLNQKAGLPVNEMVSLKRLTEAIFKKDIQTGKGGHSSVEDAKATMELFKVVESMGAKTLSSQPFSSESSESRNIKAF
;
A
#
# COMPACT_ATOMS: atom_id res chain seq x y z
N MET A 1 13.61 -31.78 18.97
CA MET A 1 13.80 -30.55 18.17
C MET A 1 12.56 -30.37 17.31
N THR A 2 11.80 -29.30 17.47
CA THR A 2 10.62 -29.03 16.65
C THR A 2 11.05 -28.44 15.31
N ALA A 3 10.46 -28.93 14.20
CA ALA A 3 10.65 -28.31 12.89
C ALA A 3 10.16 -26.84 12.91
N PRO A 4 10.75 -25.93 12.13
CA PRO A 4 10.20 -24.59 11.97
C PRO A 4 8.78 -24.69 11.38
N PRO A 5 7.83 -23.84 11.81
CA PRO A 5 6.48 -23.87 11.27
C PRO A 5 6.52 -23.61 9.77
N THR A 6 5.94 -24.52 8.99
CA THR A 6 5.82 -24.38 7.53
C THR A 6 5.03 -23.11 7.22
N LEU A 7 5.73 -22.10 6.70
CA LEU A 7 5.13 -20.81 6.40
C LEU A 7 4.12 -21.01 5.27
N GLY A 8 2.82 -20.88 5.59
CA GLY A 8 1.75 -21.00 4.60
C GLY A 8 1.87 -19.95 3.49
N PRO A 9 1.14 -20.12 2.36
CA PRO A 9 1.27 -19.27 1.19
C PRO A 9 1.19 -17.78 1.56
N LEU A 10 2.22 -17.03 1.16
CA LEU A 10 2.43 -15.64 1.56
C LEU A 10 1.25 -14.79 1.08
N LYS A 11 0.41 -14.34 2.03
CA LYS A 11 -0.71 -13.47 1.72
C LYS A 11 -0.20 -12.04 1.57
N TYR A 12 -0.36 -11.50 0.37
CA TYR A 12 0.01 -10.13 0.04
C TYR A 12 -1.11 -9.16 0.42
N VAL A 13 -0.74 -8.03 0.99
CA VAL A 13 -1.64 -6.92 1.31
C VAL A 13 -1.05 -5.63 0.77
N ALA A 14 -1.86 -4.84 0.08
CA ALA A 14 -1.52 -3.44 -0.17
C ALA A 14 -1.88 -2.62 1.06
N LEU A 15 -0.94 -1.81 1.54
CA LEU A 15 -1.17 -0.78 2.55
C LEU A 15 -0.85 0.57 1.91
N ASP A 16 -1.84 1.46 1.98
CA ASP A 16 -1.66 2.88 1.73
C ASP A 16 -2.41 3.65 2.82
N CYS A 17 -1.68 4.51 3.52
CA CYS A 17 -2.18 5.37 4.58
C CYS A 17 -2.15 6.81 4.10
N GLU A 18 -3.16 7.21 3.32
CA GLU A 18 -3.47 8.61 3.09
C GLU A 18 -3.55 9.33 4.44
N MET A 19 -2.51 10.11 4.76
CA MET A 19 -2.38 10.91 5.97
C MET A 19 -3.37 12.07 5.86
N VAL A 20 -4.62 11.69 6.11
CA VAL A 20 -5.84 12.10 5.42
C VAL A 20 -5.73 11.95 3.87
N GLY A 21 -6.68 11.47 3.03
CA GLY A 21 -8.08 11.00 3.17
C GLY A 21 -8.61 10.02 2.04
N THR A 22 -9.71 10.33 1.32
CA THR A 22 -10.61 9.30 0.70
C THR A 22 -11.15 9.49 -0.73
N GLY A 23 -11.09 8.41 -1.53
CA GLY A 23 -11.92 8.18 -2.73
C GLY A 23 -12.87 6.97 -2.65
N PRO A 24 -13.42 6.51 -3.80
CA PRO A 24 -14.57 5.59 -3.87
C PRO A 24 -14.27 4.12 -3.53
N LYS A 25 -15.31 3.41 -3.07
CA LYS A 25 -15.24 1.99 -2.66
C LYS A 25 -15.02 1.05 -3.85
N GLY A 26 -14.15 0.06 -3.67
CA GLY A 26 -13.95 -1.07 -4.58
C GLY A 26 -13.97 -2.40 -3.83
N CYS A 27 -14.10 -3.52 -4.55
CA CYS A 27 -14.56 -4.79 -3.99
C CYS A 27 -13.60 -5.49 -3.01
N ASP A 28 -12.28 -5.27 -3.12
CA ASP A 28 -11.26 -6.02 -2.36
C ASP A 28 -10.66 -5.22 -1.18
N LEU A 29 -11.50 -4.45 -0.49
CA LEU A 29 -11.14 -3.53 0.59
C LEU A 29 -11.47 -4.14 1.96
N ILE A 30 -10.46 -4.52 2.74
CA ILE A 30 -10.64 -5.23 4.02
C ILE A 30 -10.54 -4.33 5.26
N TYR A 31 -10.15 -3.08 5.10
CA TYR A 31 -10.10 -2.09 6.17
C TYR A 31 -10.22 -0.68 5.58
N ASP A 32 -11.20 0.08 6.04
CA ASP A 32 -11.44 1.49 5.66
C ASP A 32 -12.24 2.17 6.78
N LYS A 33 -11.56 2.94 7.63
CA LYS A 33 -12.15 3.63 8.79
C LYS A 33 -11.38 4.92 9.10
N TYR A 34 -12.04 6.07 9.14
CA TYR A 34 -11.43 7.30 9.62
C TYR A 34 -10.86 7.13 11.04
N ILE A 35 -9.64 7.65 11.26
CA ILE A 35 -8.91 7.51 12.51
C ILE A 35 -8.78 8.89 13.17
N LYS A 36 -9.05 8.95 14.48
CA LYS A 36 -8.86 10.14 15.30
C LYS A 36 -7.42 10.15 15.83
N PRO A 37 -6.56 11.08 15.37
CA PRO A 37 -5.16 11.12 15.80
C PRO A 37 -5.03 11.47 17.28
N ILE A 38 -3.92 11.05 17.89
CA ILE A 38 -3.62 11.28 19.32
C ILE A 38 -3.48 12.78 19.63
N ASN A 39 -2.90 13.55 18.70
CA ASN A 39 -2.68 14.98 18.82
C ASN A 39 -3.74 15.78 18.04
N PRO A 40 -4.09 17.02 18.45
CA PRO A 40 -4.98 17.88 17.69
C PRO A 40 -4.50 18.13 16.26
N VAL A 41 -5.42 18.08 15.30
CA VAL A 41 -5.13 18.35 13.88
C VAL A 41 -4.96 19.86 13.67
N THR A 42 -3.74 20.26 13.27
CA THR A 42 -3.39 21.66 12.94
C THR A 42 -3.66 21.99 11.47
N ASP A 43 -3.33 21.08 10.56
CA ASP A 43 -3.66 21.16 9.12
C ASP A 43 -4.31 19.84 8.66
N PHE A 44 -5.38 19.96 7.88
CA PHE A 44 -6.11 18.85 7.26
C PHE A 44 -5.61 18.52 5.85
N ARG A 45 -4.71 19.32 5.27
CA ARG A 45 -4.09 19.07 3.95
C ARG A 45 -5.10 18.79 2.82
N SER A 46 -6.32 19.31 2.92
CA SER A 46 -7.52 18.90 2.17
C SER A 46 -7.43 18.89 0.64
N ARG A 47 -6.46 19.62 0.06
CA ARG A 47 -6.14 19.59 -1.38
C ARG A 47 -5.46 18.30 -1.86
N TRP A 48 -4.69 17.64 -0.99
CA TRP A 48 -4.12 16.31 -1.22
C TRP A 48 -5.01 15.24 -0.58
N SER A 49 -5.66 15.58 0.53
CA SER A 49 -6.26 14.59 1.42
C SER A 49 -7.75 14.31 1.18
N GLY A 50 -8.55 15.33 0.94
CA GLY A 50 -10.01 15.22 0.93
C GLY A 50 -10.70 15.22 2.29
N ILE A 51 -10.01 14.93 3.42
CA ILE A 51 -10.65 14.96 4.75
C ILE A 51 -10.99 16.39 5.16
N ARG A 52 -12.12 16.47 5.86
CA ARG A 52 -12.75 17.63 6.47
C ARG A 52 -12.93 17.38 7.95
N ARG A 53 -13.22 18.45 8.71
CA ARG A 53 -13.53 18.34 10.14
C ARG A 53 -14.74 17.44 10.44
N GLN A 54 -15.68 17.30 9.49
CA GLN A 54 -16.85 16.42 9.64
C GLN A 54 -16.48 14.94 9.71
N ASP A 55 -15.49 14.48 8.94
CA ASP A 55 -15.18 13.03 8.84
C ASP A 55 -14.61 12.48 10.17
N LEU A 56 -13.95 13.35 10.94
CA LEU A 56 -13.43 13.03 12.27
C LEU A 56 -14.49 13.01 13.39
N LEU A 57 -15.76 13.34 13.11
CA LEU A 57 -16.85 13.26 14.09
C LEU A 57 -17.19 11.81 14.49
N HIS A 58 -16.96 10.87 13.58
CA HIS A 58 -17.23 9.43 13.78
C HIS A 58 -15.97 8.57 13.60
N ALA A 59 -14.79 9.18 13.64
CA ALA A 59 -13.51 8.49 13.53
C ALA A 59 -13.18 7.68 14.80
N ILE A 60 -12.63 6.49 14.62
CA ILE A 60 -12.25 5.60 15.73
C ILE A 60 -10.94 6.05 16.39
N PRO A 61 -10.70 5.75 17.68
CA PRO A 61 -9.44 6.05 18.34
C PRO A 61 -8.22 5.44 17.64
N PHE A 62 -7.10 6.18 17.58
CA PHE A 62 -5.85 5.70 16.99
C PHE A 62 -5.38 4.37 17.57
N ASP A 63 -5.47 4.14 18.88
CA ASP A 63 -4.98 2.90 19.49
C ASP A 63 -5.83 1.68 19.11
N GLN A 64 -7.16 1.84 19.01
CA GLN A 64 -8.05 0.82 18.46
C GLN A 64 -7.67 0.54 17.00
N ALA A 65 -7.56 1.58 16.19
CA ALA A 65 -7.27 1.46 14.78
C ALA A 65 -5.92 0.77 14.53
N GLN A 66 -4.88 1.18 15.27
CA GLN A 66 -3.55 0.57 15.24
C GLN A 66 -3.62 -0.93 15.55
N LYS A 67 -4.33 -1.34 16.61
CA LYS A 67 -4.51 -2.76 16.98
C LYS A 67 -5.21 -3.54 15.87
N GLU A 68 -6.24 -2.97 15.25
CA GLU A 68 -6.96 -3.60 14.14
C GLU A 68 -6.07 -3.74 12.90
N ILE A 69 -5.37 -2.67 12.46
CA ILE A 69 -4.47 -2.68 11.30
C ILE A 69 -3.31 -3.66 11.50
N VAL A 70 -2.63 -3.59 12.66
CA VAL A 70 -1.50 -4.48 12.99
C VAL A 70 -1.94 -5.94 12.93
N LYS A 71 -3.08 -6.29 13.53
CA LYS A 71 -3.67 -7.63 13.46
C LYS A 71 -3.92 -8.11 12.02
N ILE A 72 -4.21 -7.20 11.08
CA ILE A 72 -4.37 -7.56 9.66
C ILE A 72 -3.01 -7.71 8.97
N ILE A 73 -1.99 -6.88 9.23
CA ILE A 73 -0.68 -6.97 8.56
C ILE A 73 0.31 -7.98 9.17
N THR A 74 0.14 -8.39 10.43
CA THR A 74 1.04 -9.40 11.04
C THR A 74 1.06 -10.70 10.24
N GLY A 75 2.26 -11.19 9.91
CA GLY A 75 2.48 -12.43 9.17
C GLY A 75 2.13 -12.37 7.67
N LYS A 76 1.93 -11.17 7.10
CA LYS A 76 1.65 -10.94 5.68
C LYS A 76 2.76 -10.14 5.03
N VAL A 77 2.90 -10.24 3.71
CA VAL A 77 3.80 -9.36 2.95
C VAL A 77 3.03 -8.07 2.66
N VAL A 78 3.54 -6.94 3.12
CA VAL A 78 2.91 -5.63 2.94
C VAL A 78 3.60 -4.87 1.81
N VAL A 79 2.81 -4.55 0.79
CA VAL A 79 3.22 -3.77 -0.38
C VAL A 79 2.72 -2.34 -0.20
N GLY A 80 3.57 -1.35 -0.49
CA GLY A 80 3.23 0.08 -0.38
C GLY A 80 4.04 0.95 -1.34
N HIS A 81 3.91 2.27 -1.25
CA HIS A 81 4.70 3.21 -2.02
C HIS A 81 5.21 4.35 -1.12
N ALA A 82 6.52 4.40 -0.88
CA ALA A 82 7.13 5.17 0.22
C ALA A 82 6.58 4.76 1.61
N ILE A 83 6.30 3.45 1.79
CA ILE A 83 5.56 2.83 2.91
C ILE A 83 6.14 3.10 4.32
N HIS A 84 7.38 3.57 4.39
CA HIS A 84 8.02 4.00 5.62
C HIS A 84 7.30 5.19 6.29
N ASN A 85 6.56 6.00 5.53
CA ASN A 85 5.75 7.10 6.08
C ASN A 85 4.50 6.57 6.82
N ASP A 86 3.85 5.59 6.22
CA ASP A 86 2.66 4.88 6.69
C ASP A 86 2.95 4.16 8.00
N PHE A 87 4.04 3.39 8.04
CA PHE A 87 4.52 2.71 9.25
C PHE A 87 4.94 3.70 10.36
N LYS A 88 5.51 4.85 10.01
CA LYS A 88 5.85 5.93 10.95
C LYS A 88 4.60 6.57 11.58
N VAL A 89 3.54 6.79 10.81
CA VAL A 89 2.26 7.33 11.29
C VAL A 89 1.50 6.29 12.12
N LEU A 90 1.48 5.04 11.66
CA LEU A 90 0.94 3.88 12.38
C LEU A 90 1.76 3.54 13.66
N LYS A 91 2.93 4.17 13.87
CA LYS A 91 3.86 3.91 14.97
C LYS A 91 4.20 2.41 15.12
N TYR A 92 4.43 1.74 14.00
CA TYR A 92 4.63 0.30 13.92
C TYR A 92 5.84 -0.05 13.05
N PHE A 93 6.57 -1.12 13.40
CA PHE A 93 7.69 -1.62 12.62
C PHE A 93 7.31 -2.96 11.98
N HIS A 94 7.11 -2.97 10.66
CA HIS A 94 6.89 -4.20 9.90
C HIS A 94 8.24 -4.85 9.52
N PRO A 95 8.39 -6.19 9.57
CA PRO A 95 9.64 -6.86 9.24
C PRO A 95 10.10 -6.56 7.81
N ALA A 96 11.34 -6.09 7.63
CA ALA A 96 11.86 -5.68 6.32
C ALA A 96 11.80 -6.80 5.26
N CYS A 97 11.96 -8.06 5.65
CA CYS A 97 11.80 -9.22 4.77
C CYS A 97 10.36 -9.41 4.23
N GLN A 98 9.36 -8.83 4.91
CA GLN A 98 7.95 -8.83 4.55
C GLN A 98 7.46 -7.48 3.99
N THR A 99 8.28 -6.42 3.99
CA THR A 99 7.95 -5.13 3.34
C THR A 99 8.30 -5.14 1.85
N ARG A 100 7.47 -4.56 0.98
CA ARG A 100 7.75 -4.31 -0.44
C ARG A 100 7.40 -2.85 -0.79
N ASP A 101 8.37 -1.95 -0.69
CA ASP A 101 8.19 -0.54 -1.07
C ASP A 101 8.43 -0.33 -2.57
N THR A 102 7.35 -0.12 -3.33
CA THR A 102 7.41 0.08 -4.79
C THR A 102 8.18 1.34 -5.20
N ALA A 103 8.33 2.34 -4.32
CA ALA A 103 9.15 3.52 -4.59
C ALA A 103 10.67 3.23 -4.57
N GLN A 104 11.06 2.02 -4.13
CA GLN A 104 12.45 1.58 -3.98
C GLN A 104 12.81 0.37 -4.88
N ILE A 105 11.94 -0.06 -5.81
CA ILE A 105 12.21 -1.20 -6.70
C ILE A 105 12.80 -0.72 -8.03
N PRO A 106 14.10 -0.93 -8.32
CA PRO A 106 14.75 -0.35 -9.51
C PRO A 106 14.20 -0.92 -10.83
N LEU A 107 13.67 -2.15 -10.80
CA LEU A 107 13.02 -2.80 -11.96
C LEU A 107 11.77 -2.04 -12.45
N LEU A 108 11.07 -1.33 -11.57
CA LEU A 108 9.93 -0.49 -11.96
C LEU A 108 10.41 0.72 -12.76
N ASN A 109 11.43 1.43 -12.26
CA ASN A 109 12.03 2.56 -12.98
C ASN A 109 12.61 2.11 -14.33
N GLN A 110 13.31 0.98 -14.37
CA GLN A 110 13.82 0.39 -15.61
C GLN A 110 12.69 0.09 -16.61
N LYS A 111 11.57 -0.49 -16.14
CA LYS A 111 10.40 -0.77 -17.00
C LYS A 111 9.68 0.50 -17.47
N ALA A 112 9.69 1.54 -16.64
CA ALA A 112 9.12 2.84 -16.93
C ALA A 112 9.97 3.70 -17.88
N GLY A 113 11.23 3.33 -18.13
CA GLY A 113 12.19 4.17 -18.87
C GLY A 113 12.67 5.38 -18.05
N LEU A 114 12.72 5.24 -16.72
CA LEU A 114 13.04 6.31 -15.77
C LEU A 114 14.37 6.03 -15.03
N PRO A 115 15.00 7.05 -14.40
CA PRO A 115 16.28 6.89 -13.71
C PRO A 115 16.24 5.80 -12.64
N VAL A 116 17.06 4.76 -12.80
CA VAL A 116 16.99 3.50 -12.03
C VAL A 116 17.21 3.69 -10.52
N ASN A 117 17.94 4.74 -10.13
CA ASN A 117 18.34 5.02 -8.74
C ASN A 117 17.56 6.18 -8.09
N GLU A 118 16.48 6.67 -8.69
CA GLU A 118 15.64 7.75 -8.13
C GLU A 118 14.33 7.22 -7.51
N MET A 119 13.83 7.88 -6.47
CA MET A 119 12.46 7.64 -6.01
C MET A 119 11.46 8.34 -6.94
N VAL A 120 10.75 7.57 -7.75
CA VAL A 120 9.71 8.06 -8.66
C VAL A 120 8.33 7.92 -7.99
N SER A 121 7.50 8.96 -8.05
CA SER A 121 6.16 8.95 -7.46
C SER A 121 5.20 7.97 -8.14
N LEU A 122 4.25 7.45 -7.36
CA LEU A 122 3.26 6.46 -7.80
C LEU A 122 2.54 6.86 -9.09
N LYS A 123 2.06 8.11 -9.19
CA LYS A 123 1.43 8.66 -10.41
C LYS A 123 2.36 8.59 -11.63
N ARG A 124 3.65 8.95 -11.49
CA ARG A 124 4.63 8.90 -12.58
C ARG A 124 4.95 7.45 -13.01
N LEU A 125 5.08 6.51 -12.07
CA LEU A 125 5.30 5.09 -12.41
C LEU A 125 4.07 4.47 -13.08
N THR A 126 2.87 4.75 -12.53
CA THR A 126 1.60 4.23 -13.01
C THR A 126 1.29 4.72 -14.43
N GLU A 127 1.50 6.01 -14.71
CA GLU A 127 1.37 6.56 -16.06
C GLU A 127 2.46 6.01 -17.00
N ALA A 128 3.72 5.97 -16.58
CA ALA A 128 4.81 5.48 -17.42
C ALA A 128 4.62 4.01 -17.85
N ILE A 129 4.19 3.13 -16.95
CA ILE A 129 4.07 1.69 -17.17
C ILE A 129 2.70 1.29 -17.75
N PHE A 130 1.60 1.89 -17.27
CA PHE A 130 0.23 1.45 -17.61
C PHE A 130 -0.58 2.42 -18.47
N LYS A 131 -0.10 3.65 -18.72
CA LYS A 131 -0.86 4.73 -19.40
C LYS A 131 -2.19 5.04 -18.67
N LYS A 132 -2.11 5.05 -17.34
CA LYS A 132 -3.22 5.36 -16.42
C LYS A 132 -2.83 6.59 -15.59
N ASP A 133 -3.58 7.68 -15.74
CA ASP A 133 -3.45 8.83 -14.84
C ASP A 133 -4.34 8.65 -13.59
N ILE A 134 -3.70 8.49 -12.43
CA ILE A 134 -4.33 8.39 -11.10
C ILE A 134 -4.25 9.72 -10.36
N GLN A 135 -4.90 9.87 -9.20
CA GLN A 135 -4.88 11.11 -8.40
C GLN A 135 -5.39 12.33 -9.21
N THR A 136 -6.41 12.12 -10.04
CA THR A 136 -7.01 13.13 -10.94
C THR A 136 -8.16 13.91 -10.31
N GLY A 137 -8.65 13.47 -9.15
CA GLY A 137 -9.76 14.08 -8.43
C GLY A 137 -9.42 15.44 -7.83
N LYS A 138 -10.37 16.39 -7.89
CA LYS A 138 -10.28 17.68 -7.17
C LYS A 138 -10.54 17.55 -5.66
N GLY A 139 -10.83 16.35 -5.18
CA GLY A 139 -11.23 16.05 -3.80
C GLY A 139 -10.10 15.48 -2.95
N GLY A 140 -8.84 15.61 -3.37
CA GLY A 140 -7.72 14.85 -2.82
C GLY A 140 -7.45 13.57 -3.60
N HIS A 141 -6.44 12.83 -3.14
CA HIS A 141 -6.04 11.52 -3.60
C HIS A 141 -6.99 10.43 -3.04
N SER A 142 -6.71 9.17 -3.34
CA SER A 142 -7.53 8.05 -2.89
C SER A 142 -6.65 6.85 -2.57
N SER A 143 -6.51 6.51 -1.29
CA SER A 143 -5.84 5.28 -0.81
C SER A 143 -6.40 3.99 -1.44
N VAL A 144 -7.66 3.98 -1.89
CA VAL A 144 -8.25 2.82 -2.61
C VAL A 144 -7.82 2.76 -4.09
N GLU A 145 -7.35 3.87 -4.65
CA GLU A 145 -6.71 3.96 -5.97
C GLU A 145 -5.21 3.69 -5.84
N ASP A 146 -4.55 4.36 -4.90
CA ASP A 146 -3.10 4.29 -4.68
C ASP A 146 -2.66 2.89 -4.23
N ALA A 147 -3.33 2.26 -3.24
CA ALA A 147 -3.05 0.87 -2.85
C ALA A 147 -3.21 -0.13 -4.02
N LYS A 148 -4.19 0.10 -4.92
CA LYS A 148 -4.37 -0.73 -6.12
C LYS A 148 -3.27 -0.50 -7.14
N ALA A 149 -2.94 0.74 -7.46
CA ALA A 149 -1.86 1.09 -8.39
C ALA A 149 -0.52 0.52 -7.91
N THR A 150 -0.24 0.62 -6.60
CA THR A 150 0.89 -0.03 -5.93
C THR A 150 0.89 -1.55 -6.11
N MET A 151 -0.26 -2.21 -5.93
CA MET A 151 -0.38 -3.67 -6.13
C MET A 151 -0.24 -4.07 -7.60
N GLU A 152 -0.75 -3.28 -8.54
CA GLU A 152 -0.54 -3.48 -9.99
C GLU A 152 0.96 -3.36 -10.34
N LEU A 153 1.65 -2.33 -9.84
CA LEU A 153 3.09 -2.18 -10.01
C LEU A 153 3.86 -3.38 -9.44
N PHE A 154 3.54 -3.82 -8.22
CA PHE A 154 4.23 -4.97 -7.61
C PHE A 154 4.04 -6.26 -8.42
N LYS A 155 2.83 -6.50 -8.97
CA LYS A 155 2.57 -7.65 -9.86
C LYS A 155 3.37 -7.61 -11.15
N VAL A 156 3.72 -6.43 -11.67
CA VAL A 156 4.66 -6.30 -12.79
C VAL A 156 6.04 -6.84 -12.40
N VAL A 157 6.53 -6.53 -11.19
CA VAL A 157 7.81 -7.04 -10.66
C VAL A 157 7.78 -8.56 -10.46
N GLU A 158 6.72 -9.10 -9.86
CA GLU A 158 6.55 -10.56 -9.74
C GLU A 158 6.55 -11.25 -11.12
N SER A 159 5.86 -10.67 -12.10
CA SER A 159 5.82 -11.21 -13.47
C SER A 159 7.18 -11.17 -14.19
N MET A 160 8.10 -10.29 -13.77
CA MET A 160 9.48 -10.25 -14.28
C MET A 160 10.34 -11.31 -13.60
N GLY A 161 10.29 -11.41 -12.27
CA GLY A 161 11.00 -12.43 -11.51
C GLY A 161 10.63 -13.84 -11.99
N ALA A 162 9.34 -14.10 -12.20
CA ALA A 162 8.84 -15.36 -12.77
C ALA A 162 9.40 -15.65 -14.17
N LYS A 163 9.57 -14.64 -15.04
CA LYS A 163 10.14 -14.81 -16.40
C LYS A 163 11.66 -14.97 -16.40
N THR A 164 12.36 -14.44 -15.40
CA THR A 164 13.78 -14.74 -15.17
C THR A 164 13.99 -16.16 -14.64
N LEU A 165 12.99 -16.72 -13.94
CA LEU A 165 13.01 -18.07 -13.36
C LEU A 165 12.37 -19.15 -14.26
N SER A 166 11.67 -18.79 -15.34
CA SER A 166 10.95 -19.73 -16.21
C SER A 166 11.84 -20.59 -17.13
N SER A 167 13.09 -20.84 -16.74
CA SER A 167 13.89 -21.98 -17.19
C SER A 167 13.57 -23.27 -16.41
N GLN A 168 12.73 -23.19 -15.37
CA GLN A 168 12.11 -24.33 -14.68
C GLN A 168 10.59 -24.07 -14.48
N PRO A 169 9.74 -25.12 -14.50
CA PRO A 169 8.31 -24.98 -14.28
C PRO A 169 7.97 -24.91 -12.78
N PHE A 170 7.04 -24.03 -12.40
CA PHE A 170 6.43 -24.04 -11.07
C PHE A 170 4.91 -23.85 -11.17
N SER A 171 4.15 -24.51 -10.29
CA SER A 171 2.69 -24.54 -10.31
C SER A 171 2.06 -23.23 -9.86
N SER A 172 1.04 -22.76 -10.58
CA SER A 172 0.32 -21.52 -10.30
C SER A 172 -0.85 -21.69 -9.32
N GLU A 173 -0.75 -21.10 -8.13
CA GLU A 173 -1.92 -20.69 -7.33
C GLU A 173 -2.08 -19.17 -7.38
N SER A 174 -3.31 -18.68 -7.20
CA SER A 174 -3.65 -17.25 -7.36
C SER A 174 -3.31 -16.43 -6.11
N SER A 175 -2.52 -15.36 -6.29
CA SER A 175 -2.15 -14.44 -5.21
C SER A 175 -3.32 -13.52 -4.82
N GLU A 176 -4.16 -14.02 -3.92
CA GLU A 176 -5.32 -13.30 -3.38
C GLU A 176 -4.90 -11.97 -2.71
N SER A 177 -5.07 -10.87 -3.44
CA SER A 177 -4.57 -9.54 -3.05
C SER A 177 -5.66 -8.76 -2.34
N ARG A 178 -5.39 -8.22 -1.14
CA ARG A 178 -6.38 -7.49 -0.34
C ARG A 178 -5.83 -6.13 0.12
N ASN A 179 -6.68 -5.11 0.20
CA ASN A 179 -6.25 -3.72 0.44
C ASN A 179 -6.62 -3.23 1.85
N ILE A 180 -5.68 -2.60 2.55
CA ILE A 180 -5.89 -1.86 3.82
C ILE A 180 -5.74 -0.36 3.55
N LYS A 181 -6.69 0.42 4.08
CA LYS A 181 -6.72 1.88 4.05
C LYS A 181 -6.90 2.44 5.46
N ALA A 182 -5.87 3.15 5.95
CA ALA A 182 -5.84 3.77 7.27
C ALA A 182 -5.43 5.26 7.15
N PHE A 183 -5.55 6.03 8.24
CA PHE A 183 -5.47 7.49 8.26
C PHE A 183 -4.71 8.03 9.49
#